data_AF-A0A318TW24-F1
#
_entry.id   AF-A0A318TW24-F1
#
_cell.length_a   1.000
_cell.length_b   1.000
_cell.length_c   1.000
_cell.angle_alpha   90.00
_cell.angle_beta   90.00
_cell.angle_gamma   90.00
#
_symmetry.space_group_name_H-M   'P 1'
#
loop_
_entity.id
_entity.type
_entity.pdbx_description
1 polymer ?
#
loop_
_entity_poly.entity_id
_entity_poly.type
_entity_poly.pdbx_seq_one_letter_code
_entity_poly.pdbx_strand_id
1 'polypeptide(L)' 'MNNKSIANLSFIICAVILLNNFTAILVKAEISKTAFNMSIILIIILLINGIVHKRRATK' A
#
# COMPACT_ATOMS: atom_id res chain seq x y z
N MET A 1 -13.57 -10.45 16.06
CA MET A 1 -13.33 -9.42 15.02
C MET A 1 -13.05 -10.15 13.72
N ASN A 2 -13.86 -9.94 12.67
CA ASN A 2 -13.83 -10.80 11.48
C ASN A 2 -12.56 -10.50 10.64
N ASN A 3 -11.64 -11.46 10.50
CA ASN A 3 -10.32 -11.28 9.87
C ASN A 3 -10.37 -10.70 8.44
N LYS A 4 -11.48 -10.87 7.72
CA LYS A 4 -11.71 -10.25 6.40
C LYS A 4 -11.78 -8.71 6.46
N SER A 5 -12.36 -8.15 7.53
CA SER A 5 -12.53 -6.70 7.68
C SER A 5 -11.21 -5.98 7.93
N ILE A 6 -10.31 -6.61 8.71
CA ILE A 6 -8.99 -6.05 9.04
C ILE A 6 -8.08 -6.06 7.81
N ALA A 7 -8.11 -7.15 7.02
CA ALA A 7 -7.32 -7.25 5.78
C ALA A 7 -7.71 -6.18 4.74
N ASN A 8 -9.01 -5.90 4.59
CA ASN A 8 -9.49 -4.84 3.71
C ASN A 8 -9.04 -3.45 4.19
N LEU A 9 -9.11 -3.19 5.49
CA LEU A 9 -8.69 -1.91 6.05
C LEU A 9 -7.19 -1.66 5.84
N SER A 10 -6.34 -2.65 6.11
CA SER A 10 -4.90 -2.55 5.88
C SER A 10 -4.56 -2.30 4.41
N PHE A 11 -5.30 -2.91 3.49
CA PHE A 11 -5.13 -2.68 2.04
C PHE A 11 -5.50 -1.26 1.64
N ILE A 12 -6.65 -0.76 2.13
CA ILE A 12 -7.11 0.61 1.89
C ILE A 12 -6.10 1.62 2.43
N ILE A 13 -5.60 1.43 3.66
CA ILE A 13 -4.61 2.33 4.27
C ILE A 13 -3.34 2.39 3.42
N CYS A 14 -2.80 1.24 3.01
CA CYS A 14 -1.61 1.24 2.18
C CYS A 14 -1.85 1.89 0.81
N ALA A 15 -3.02 1.70 0.20
CA ALA A 15 -3.37 2.36 -1.07
C ALA A 15 -3.44 3.89 -0.92
N VAL A 16 -3.99 4.40 0.18
CA VAL A 16 -4.03 5.83 0.50
C VAL A 16 -2.63 6.41 0.70
N ILE A 17 -1.75 5.71 1.44
CA ILE A 17 -0.35 6.13 1.64
C ILE A 17 0.38 6.19 0.29
N LEU A 18 0.14 5.22 -0.59
CA LEU A 18 0.69 5.21 -1.93
C LEU A 18 0.24 6.40 -2.76
N LEU A 19 -1.08 6.67 -2.75
CA LEU A 19 -1.64 7.80 -3.47
C LEU A 19 -1.04 9.12 -2.96
N ASN A 20 -0.92 9.28 -1.64
CA ASN A 20 -0.35 10.48 -1.04
C ASN A 20 1.11 10.70 -1.47
N ASN A 21 1.94 9.65 -1.42
CA ASN A 21 3.33 9.74 -1.88
C ASN A 21 3.43 10.01 -3.38
N PHE A 22 2.57 9.38 -4.20
CA PHE A 22 2.53 9.66 -5.63
C PHE A 22 2.15 11.12 -5.92
N THR A 23 1.17 11.65 -5.18
CA THR A 23 0.75 13.04 -5.28
C THR A 23 1.90 13.97 -4.91
N ALA A 24 2.61 13.71 -3.81
CA ALA A 24 3.78 14.47 -3.39
C ALA A 24 4.90 14.49 -4.45
N ILE A 25 5.13 13.38 -5.15
CA ILE A 25 6.09 13.31 -6.27
C ILE A 25 5.61 14.22 -7.42
N LEU A 26 4.31 14.17 -7.72
CA LEU A 26 3.67 14.95 -8.79
C LEU A 26 3.74 16.46 -8.55
N VAL A 27 3.58 16.90 -7.30
CA VAL A 27 3.69 18.33 -6.93
C VAL A 27 5.13 18.80 -6.77
N LYS A 28 6.12 17.95 -7.09
CA LYS A 28 7.57 18.21 -6.86
C LYS A 28 7.86 18.64 -5.43
N ALA A 29 7.10 18.13 -4.46
CA ALA A 29 7.40 18.33 -3.06
C ALA A 29 8.76 17.66 -2.76
N GLU A 30 9.57 18.27 -1.89
CA GLU A 30 10.82 17.66 -1.44
C GLU A 30 10.52 16.42 -0.61
N ILE A 31 10.53 15.26 -1.27
CA ILE A 31 10.36 13.97 -0.61
C ILE A 31 11.73 13.53 -0.11
N SER A 32 11.83 13.30 1.21
CA SER A 32 13.03 12.74 1.79
C SER A 32 13.32 11.34 1.21
N LYS A 33 14.59 11.00 1.04
CA LYS A 33 15.02 9.66 0.58
C LYS A 33 14.38 8.54 1.41
N THR A 34 14.19 8.79 2.70
CA THR A 34 13.53 7.87 3.63
C THR A 34 12.07 7.64 3.29
N ALA A 35 11.31 8.70 3.00
CA ALA A 35 9.89 8.59 2.62
C ALA A 35 9.71 7.87 1.27
N PHE A 36 10.62 8.12 0.32
CA PHE A 36 10.63 7.41 -0.96
C PHE A 36 10.90 5.91 -0.79
N ASN A 37 11.91 5.54 -0.01
CA ASN A 37 12.23 4.13 0.27
C ASN A 37 11.08 3.42 1.00
N MET A 38 10.45 4.08 1.98
CA MET A 38 9.27 3.55 2.67
C MET A 38 8.09 3.33 1.71
N SER A 39 7.91 4.21 0.73
CA SER A 39 6.88 4.06 -0.30
C SER A 39 7.10 2.84 -1.18
N ILE A 40 8.35 2.57 -1.58
CA ILE A 40 8.72 1.37 -2.37
C ILE A 40 8.42 0.10 -1.57
N ILE A 41 8.83 0.05 -0.29
CA ILE A 41 8.57 -1.09 0.58
C ILE A 41 7.06 -1.32 0.73
N LEU A 42 6.29 -0.24 0.88
CA LEU A 42 4.83 -0.32 0.97
C LEU A 42 4.18 -0.90 -0.30
N ILE A 43 4.67 -0.52 -1.49
CA ILE A 43 4.21 -1.08 -2.77
C ILE A 43 4.42 -2.59 -2.83
N ILE A 44 5.62 -3.04 -2.43
CA ILE A 44 5.97 -4.46 -2.44
C ILE A 44 5.05 -5.24 -1.50
N ILE A 45 4.85 -4.74 -0.28
CA ILE A 45 3.95 -5.38 0.70
C ILE A 45 2.51 -5.43 0.18
N LEU A 46 2.04 -4.36 -0.48
CA LEU A 46 0.71 -4.32 -1.09
C LEU A 46 0.54 -5.32 -2.23
N LEU A 47 1.52 -5.43 -3.11
CA LEU A 47 1.51 -6.40 -4.21
C LEU A 47 1.45 -7.83 -3.65
N ILE A 48 2.27 -8.14 -2.65
CA ILE A 48 2.25 -9.45 -1.99
C ILE A 48 0.88 -9.71 -1.35
N ASN A 49 0.34 -8.73 -0.60
CA ASN A 49 -0.99 -8.86 0.01
C ASN A 49 -2.10 -9.05 -1.03
N GLY A 50 -2.07 -8.29 -2.12
CA GLY A 50 -3.04 -8.41 -3.22
C GLY A 50 -2.99 -9.79 -3.89
N ILE A 51 -1.79 -10.32 -4.15
CA ILE A 51 -1.59 -11.66 -4.72
C ILE A 51 -2.09 -12.74 -3.75
N VAL A 52 -1.75 -12.63 -2.47
CA VAL A 52 -2.19 -13.58 -1.42
C VAL A 52 -3.71 -13.55 -1.26
N HIS A 53 -4.31 -12.36 -1.27
CA HIS A 53 -5.76 -12.19 -1.17
C HIS A 53 -6.47 -12.77 -2.39
N LYS A 54 -5.98 -12.48 -3.61
CA LYS A 54 -6.51 -13.07 -4.86
C LYS A 54 -6.42 -14.60 -4.84
N ARG A 55 -5.28 -15.16 -4.44
CA ARG A 55 -5.10 -16.62 -4.31
C ARG A 55 -6.06 -17.25 -3.29
N ARG A 56 -6.35 -16.56 -2.17
CA ARG A 56 -7.33 -17.04 -1.18
C ARG A 56 -8.77 -16.94 -1.67
N ALA A 57 -9.10 -15.97 -2.51
CA ALA A 57 -10.45 -15.80 -3.06
C ALA A 57 -10.75 -16.75 -4.25
N THR A 58 -9.71 -17.33 -4.87
CA THR A 58 -9.84 -18.28 -5.99
C THR A 58 -9.82 -19.75 -5.52
N LYS A 59 -9.72 -19.99 -4.21
CA LYS A 59 -9.74 -21.32 -3.57
C LYS A 59 -11.05 -21.48 -2.82
#